data_AF-A0A1E5QHW6-F1
#
_entry.id   AF-A0A1E5QHW6-F1
#
_cell.length_a   1.000
_cell.length_b   1.000
_cell.length_c   1.000
_cell.angle_alpha   90.00
_cell.angle_beta   90.00
_cell.angle_gamma   90.00
#
_symmetry.space_group_name_H-M   'P 1'
#
loop_
_entity.id
_entity.type
_entity.pdbx_description
1 polymer ?
#
loop_
_entity_poly.entity_id
_entity_poly.type
_entity_poly.pdbx_seq_one_letter_code
_entity_poly.pdbx_strand_id
1 'polypeptide(L)'
;MAVIWELDFYSRPILDENQKKYWEVIICESPLTVQRSPDSLFRFSKFCDGTQVNSVWLKEALSEAIAKAPAPPSKIRFFRRQMNNMICKACKETGIDPIPSRYTVALQEWLKARETDFYPNQPGYDSASASTTSVSYPATTPQLLPDALQGQQWAYVNLEAQALDEMPEWEIAFGEAFPLALLDIDPQTSIPGLIIYSSRAVPLAAWMSGIELAYVKATFGTPARLTLESGASDAWILAQLSNPQTQQEGKNFEQAKQNAKGVHFLAIQSDPQSESFAGFWLLQEDH
;
A
#
# COMPACT_ATOMS: atom_id res chain seq x y z
N MET A 1 -10.86 -7.41 15.21
CA MET A 1 -10.03 -6.50 14.38
C MET A 1 -10.95 -5.92 13.30
N ALA A 2 -10.78 -4.66 12.92
CA ALA A 2 -11.62 -4.06 11.88
C ALA A 2 -11.27 -4.66 10.51
N VAL A 3 -12.26 -4.99 9.68
CA VAL A 3 -12.04 -5.49 8.33
C VAL A 3 -11.82 -4.30 7.40
N ILE A 4 -10.69 -4.28 6.69
CA ILE A 4 -10.38 -3.28 5.68
C ILE A 4 -10.41 -3.97 4.32
N TRP A 5 -11.04 -3.33 3.34
CA TRP A 5 -10.96 -3.77 1.94
C TRP A 5 -10.08 -2.87 1.12
N GLU A 6 -9.55 -3.41 0.04
CA GLU A 6 -8.79 -2.73 -0.99
C GLU A 6 -9.59 -2.84 -2.31
N LEU A 7 -9.75 -1.74 -3.02
CA LEU A 7 -10.61 -1.64 -4.20
C LEU A 7 -9.88 -1.04 -5.41
N ASP A 8 -10.02 -1.71 -6.55
CA ASP A 8 -9.77 -1.16 -7.89
C ASP A 8 -11.07 -1.15 -8.68
N PHE A 9 -11.34 -0.07 -9.42
CA PHE A 9 -12.41 -0.06 -10.40
C PHE A 9 -11.94 0.66 -11.65
N TYR A 10 -11.57 -0.13 -12.67
CA TYR A 10 -10.95 0.39 -13.87
C TYR A 10 -11.20 -0.46 -15.11
N SER A 11 -10.92 0.09 -16.28
CA SER A 11 -10.99 -0.65 -17.54
C SER A 11 -9.99 -1.80 -17.56
N ARG A 12 -10.31 -2.89 -18.27
CA ARG A 12 -9.45 -4.06 -18.45
C ARG A 12 -9.04 -4.24 -19.91
N PRO A 13 -7.99 -5.02 -20.20
CA PRO A 13 -7.59 -5.32 -21.58
C PRO A 13 -8.50 -6.37 -22.24
N ILE A 14 -9.81 -6.20 -22.09
CA ILE A 14 -10.85 -7.07 -22.63
C ILE A 14 -11.85 -6.19 -23.37
N LEU A 15 -12.11 -6.50 -24.63
CA LEU A 15 -12.99 -5.75 -25.51
C LEU A 15 -14.33 -6.47 -25.69
N ASP A 16 -15.41 -5.69 -25.75
CA ASP A 16 -16.73 -6.15 -26.15
C ASP A 16 -16.85 -6.32 -27.67
N GLU A 17 -18.03 -6.76 -28.14
CA GLU A 17 -18.34 -6.93 -29.57
C GLU A 17 -18.21 -5.62 -30.37
N ASN A 18 -18.29 -4.46 -29.70
CA ASN A 18 -18.18 -3.12 -30.28
C ASN A 18 -16.77 -2.53 -30.16
N GLN A 19 -15.76 -3.32 -29.80
CA GLN A 19 -14.37 -2.88 -29.59
C GLN A 19 -14.20 -1.86 -28.45
N LYS A 20 -15.08 -1.89 -27.45
CA LYS A 20 -14.98 -1.06 -26.24
C LYS A 20 -14.48 -1.89 -25.07
N LYS A 21 -13.67 -1.26 -24.20
CA LYS A 21 -13.13 -1.93 -23.01
C LYS A 21 -14.22 -2.23 -22.00
N TYR A 22 -14.20 -3.45 -21.46
CA TYR A 22 -14.89 -3.77 -20.23
C TYR A 22 -14.24 -3.07 -19.03
N TRP A 23 -15.07 -2.79 -18.04
CA TRP A 23 -14.65 -2.32 -16.73
C TRP A 23 -14.87 -3.39 -15.69
N GLU A 24 -14.08 -3.37 -14.64
CA GLU A 24 -14.16 -4.36 -13.59
C GLU A 24 -13.89 -3.72 -12.24
N VAL A 25 -14.80 -3.94 -11.30
CA VAL A 25 -14.53 -3.71 -9.88
C VAL A 25 -13.88 -4.95 -9.30
N ILE A 26 -12.76 -4.76 -8.60
CA ILE A 26 -12.01 -5.79 -7.90
C ILE A 26 -11.87 -5.34 -6.45
N ILE A 27 -12.21 -6.23 -5.53
CA ILE A 27 -12.23 -5.97 -4.08
C ILE A 27 -11.58 -7.14 -3.37
N CYS A 28 -10.58 -6.90 -2.55
CA CYS A 28 -10.05 -7.91 -1.64
C CYS A 28 -9.94 -7.38 -0.21
N GLU A 29 -9.96 -8.29 0.75
CA GLU A 29 -9.63 -7.98 2.14
C GLU A 29 -8.14 -7.69 2.30
N SER A 30 -7.82 -6.66 3.09
CA SER A 30 -6.45 -6.34 3.48
C SER A 30 -6.01 -7.29 4.61
N PRO A 31 -4.77 -7.81 4.58
CA PRO A 31 -4.34 -8.86 5.52
C PRO A 31 -4.07 -8.38 6.96
N LEU A 32 -3.65 -7.11 7.13
CA LEU A 32 -3.37 -6.40 8.39
C LEU A 32 -2.31 -7.00 9.34
N THR A 33 -1.90 -8.25 9.15
CA THR A 33 -0.95 -8.99 10.00
C THR A 33 -0.08 -9.90 9.14
N VAL A 34 1.10 -10.27 9.65
CA VAL A 34 2.03 -11.15 8.93
C VAL A 34 1.62 -12.63 8.92
N GLN A 35 0.74 -13.07 9.83
CA GLN A 35 0.23 -14.45 9.90
C GLN A 35 -1.01 -14.71 9.03
N ARG A 36 -1.65 -13.66 8.50
CA ARG A 36 -2.88 -13.82 7.73
C ARG A 36 -2.57 -14.54 6.41
N SER A 37 -3.16 -15.72 6.20
CA SER A 37 -2.98 -16.46 4.94
C SER A 37 -3.57 -15.69 3.76
N PRO A 38 -2.83 -15.51 2.64
CA PRO A 38 -3.32 -14.85 1.43
C PRO A 38 -4.59 -15.49 0.84
N ASP A 39 -4.70 -16.82 0.94
CA ASP A 39 -5.83 -17.59 0.39
C ASP A 39 -7.11 -17.43 1.23
N SER A 40 -6.97 -16.94 2.47
CA SER A 40 -8.11 -16.72 3.37
C SER A 40 -8.78 -15.36 3.19
N LEU A 41 -8.19 -14.47 2.39
CA LEU A 41 -8.70 -13.12 2.16
C LEU A 41 -10.00 -13.16 1.33
N PHE A 42 -11.03 -12.44 1.78
CA PHE A 42 -12.22 -12.25 0.96
C PHE A 42 -11.84 -11.60 -0.38
N ARG A 43 -12.42 -12.08 -1.49
CA ARG A 43 -12.18 -11.58 -2.84
C ARG A 43 -13.51 -11.50 -3.60
N PHE A 44 -13.71 -10.39 -4.30
CA PHE A 44 -14.87 -10.16 -5.15
C PHE A 44 -14.44 -9.43 -6.42
N SER A 45 -14.98 -9.87 -7.57
CA SER A 45 -14.80 -9.22 -8.85
C SER A 45 -16.13 -9.20 -9.61
N LYS A 46 -16.39 -8.10 -10.32
CA LYS A 46 -17.57 -7.97 -11.19
C LYS A 46 -17.28 -7.06 -12.38
N PHE A 47 -17.61 -7.53 -13.57
CA PHE A 47 -17.50 -6.77 -14.82
C PHE A 47 -18.73 -5.89 -15.08
N CYS A 48 -18.52 -4.79 -15.80
CA CYS A 48 -19.58 -3.98 -16.39
C CYS A 48 -19.13 -3.36 -17.72
N ASP A 49 -20.12 -2.89 -18.49
CA ASP A 49 -19.87 -2.13 -19.71
C ASP A 49 -19.40 -0.71 -19.39
N GLY A 50 -18.69 -0.08 -20.33
CA GLY A 50 -18.25 1.31 -20.20
C GLY A 50 -19.40 2.32 -20.00
N THR A 51 -20.61 2.00 -20.45
CA THR A 51 -21.81 2.83 -20.26
C THR A 51 -22.38 2.76 -18.85
N GLN A 52 -22.01 1.74 -18.07
CA GLN A 52 -22.48 1.50 -16.70
C GLN A 52 -21.50 2.04 -15.65
N VAL A 53 -20.34 2.57 -16.07
CA VAL A 53 -19.31 3.10 -15.16
C VAL A 53 -19.81 4.38 -14.49
N ASN A 54 -20.42 4.21 -13.33
CA ASN A 54 -20.91 5.31 -12.49
C ASN A 54 -21.01 4.85 -11.03
N SER A 55 -21.28 5.81 -10.12
CA SER A 55 -21.34 5.54 -8.68
C SER A 55 -22.53 4.65 -8.28
N VAL A 56 -23.63 4.65 -9.06
CA VAL A 56 -24.82 3.84 -8.76
C VAL A 56 -24.51 2.37 -8.98
N TRP A 57 -23.91 2.04 -10.12
CA TRP A 57 -23.47 0.68 -10.41
C TRP A 57 -22.43 0.19 -9.39
N LEU A 58 -21.45 1.04 -9.07
CA LEU A 58 -20.42 0.67 -8.08
C LEU A 58 -21.03 0.42 -6.69
N LYS A 59 -21.99 1.24 -6.26
CA LYS A 59 -22.72 1.02 -5.00
C LYS A 59 -23.45 -0.33 -4.98
N GLU A 60 -24.09 -0.71 -6.07
CA GLU A 60 -24.75 -2.02 -6.19
C GLU A 60 -23.74 -3.17 -6.10
N ALA A 61 -22.60 -3.04 -6.78
CA ALA A 61 -21.53 -4.02 -6.72
C ALA A 61 -20.92 -4.13 -5.30
N LEU A 62 -20.73 -2.99 -4.61
CA LEU A 62 -20.31 -2.97 -3.20
C LEU A 62 -21.34 -3.66 -2.29
N SER A 63 -22.62 -3.40 -2.50
CA SER A 63 -23.70 -4.02 -1.72
C SER A 63 -23.73 -5.54 -1.91
N GLU A 64 -23.50 -6.00 -3.14
CA GLU A 64 -23.39 -7.43 -3.46
C GLU A 64 -22.14 -8.05 -2.81
N ALA A 65 -20.99 -7.36 -2.85
CA ALA A 65 -19.77 -7.83 -2.18
C ALA A 65 -19.98 -7.96 -0.67
N ILE A 66 -20.62 -6.96 -0.03
CA ILE A 66 -20.95 -6.97 1.41
C ILE A 66 -21.85 -8.14 1.76
N ALA A 67 -22.85 -8.44 0.93
CA ALA A 67 -23.76 -9.56 1.17
C ALA A 67 -23.07 -10.93 1.06
N LYS A 68 -21.97 -11.03 0.30
CA LYS A 68 -21.18 -12.26 0.13
C LYS A 68 -20.04 -12.41 1.14
N ALA A 69 -19.62 -11.32 1.78
CA ALA A 69 -18.48 -11.34 2.67
C ALA A 69 -18.86 -11.89 4.06
N PRO A 70 -17.93 -12.55 4.77
CA PRO A 70 -18.17 -13.01 6.15
C PRO A 70 -18.51 -11.87 7.11
N ALA A 71 -17.95 -10.67 6.86
CA ALA A 71 -18.23 -9.45 7.60
C ALA A 71 -18.10 -8.23 6.68
N PRO A 72 -18.88 -7.16 6.91
CA PRO A 72 -18.74 -5.91 6.18
C PRO A 72 -17.42 -5.20 6.54
N PRO A 73 -16.80 -4.46 5.59
CA PRO A 73 -15.62 -3.66 5.89
C PRO A 73 -15.99 -2.43 6.71
N SER A 74 -15.08 -1.98 7.56
CA SER A 74 -15.19 -0.66 8.20
C SER A 74 -14.73 0.45 7.27
N LYS A 75 -13.76 0.16 6.39
CA LYS A 75 -13.15 1.10 5.45
C LYS A 75 -12.75 0.43 4.14
N ILE A 76 -12.67 1.21 3.07
CA ILE A 76 -12.17 0.76 1.76
C ILE A 76 -11.01 1.64 1.32
N ARG A 77 -9.82 1.06 1.16
CA ARG A 77 -8.65 1.68 0.51
C ARG A 77 -8.74 1.56 -1.00
N PHE A 78 -8.28 2.58 -1.72
CA PHE A 78 -8.16 2.53 -3.19
C PHE A 78 -7.07 3.46 -3.69
N PHE A 79 -6.38 3.05 -4.77
CA PHE A 79 -5.22 3.78 -5.31
C PHE A 79 -5.51 4.57 -6.60
N ARG A 80 -6.65 4.32 -7.28
CA ARG A 80 -7.02 5.01 -8.53
C ARG A 80 -7.50 6.44 -8.28
N ARG A 81 -6.58 7.41 -8.30
CA ARG A 81 -6.87 8.85 -8.05
C ARG A 81 -7.95 9.42 -8.96
N GLN A 82 -7.96 9.03 -10.24
CA GLN A 82 -8.96 9.50 -11.21
C GLN A 82 -10.38 8.98 -10.93
N MET A 83 -10.51 7.88 -10.18
CA MET A 83 -11.80 7.29 -9.80
C MET A 83 -12.29 7.80 -8.44
N ASN A 84 -11.54 8.70 -7.78
CA ASN A 84 -11.78 9.16 -6.42
C ASN A 84 -13.22 9.62 -6.18
N ASN A 85 -13.73 10.55 -7.00
CA ASN A 85 -15.08 11.09 -6.82
C ASN A 85 -16.16 10.01 -6.88
N MET A 86 -16.01 9.05 -7.79
CA MET A 86 -16.98 8.00 -8.02
C MET A 86 -16.93 6.94 -6.92
N ILE A 87 -15.73 6.48 -6.54
CA ILE A 87 -15.53 5.53 -5.44
C ILE A 87 -16.00 6.13 -4.12
N CYS A 88 -15.60 7.37 -3.82
CA CYS A 88 -16.02 8.06 -2.60
C CYS A 88 -17.54 8.20 -2.51
N LYS A 89 -18.21 8.54 -3.62
CA LYS A 89 -19.67 8.65 -3.64
C LYS A 89 -20.34 7.30 -3.38
N ALA A 90 -19.90 6.24 -4.05
CA ALA A 90 -20.44 4.89 -3.85
C ALA A 90 -20.25 4.40 -2.40
N CYS A 91 -19.05 4.57 -1.84
CA CYS A 91 -18.75 4.16 -0.46
C CYS A 91 -19.60 4.91 0.57
N LYS A 92 -19.76 6.24 0.40
CA LYS A 92 -20.62 7.06 1.27
C LYS A 92 -22.08 6.61 1.24
N GLU A 93 -22.60 6.27 0.05
CA GLU A 93 -23.97 5.75 -0.10
C GLU A 93 -24.14 4.33 0.48
N THR A 94 -23.06 3.57 0.66
CA THR A 94 -23.05 2.29 1.38
C THR A 94 -22.66 2.42 2.86
N GLY A 95 -22.41 3.62 3.36
CA GLY A 95 -22.02 3.85 4.76
C GLY A 95 -20.60 3.37 5.12
N ILE A 96 -19.71 3.23 4.14
CA ILE A 96 -18.32 2.80 4.33
C ILE A 96 -17.39 3.99 4.10
N ASP A 97 -16.34 4.11 4.92
CA ASP A 97 -15.35 5.18 4.80
C ASP A 97 -14.36 4.90 3.65
N PRO A 98 -14.33 5.74 2.59
CA PRO A 98 -13.38 5.60 1.50
C PRO A 98 -12.04 6.27 1.84
N ILE A 99 -10.95 5.52 1.67
CA ILE A 99 -9.59 5.98 1.93
C ILE A 99 -8.77 5.96 0.62
N PRO A 100 -8.43 7.12 0.05
CA PRO A 100 -7.43 7.21 -0.99
C PRO A 100 -6.06 6.79 -0.43
N SER A 101 -5.54 5.65 -0.86
CA SER A 101 -4.32 5.05 -0.30
C SER A 101 -3.54 4.31 -1.35
N ARG A 102 -2.21 4.33 -1.21
CA ARG A 102 -1.30 3.46 -1.98
C ARG A 102 -0.94 2.18 -1.24
N TYR A 103 -1.36 2.05 0.02
CA TYR A 103 -1.20 0.84 0.81
C TYR A 103 -2.28 -0.18 0.43
N THR A 104 -2.14 -0.78 -0.76
CA THR A 104 -3.08 -1.75 -1.33
C THR A 104 -2.37 -3.01 -1.82
N VAL A 105 -1.48 -3.56 -0.98
CA VAL A 105 -0.55 -4.64 -1.32
C VAL A 105 -1.27 -5.88 -1.86
N ALA A 106 -2.31 -6.36 -1.16
CA ALA A 106 -3.03 -7.56 -1.55
C ALA A 106 -3.75 -7.38 -2.90
N LEU A 107 -4.30 -6.19 -3.13
CA LEU A 107 -4.95 -5.84 -4.39
C LEU A 107 -3.97 -5.76 -5.55
N GLN A 108 -2.78 -5.17 -5.35
CA GLN A 108 -1.78 -5.09 -6.41
C GLN A 108 -1.29 -6.48 -6.83
N GLU A 109 -1.03 -7.36 -5.88
CA GLU A 109 -0.63 -8.74 -6.20
C GLU A 109 -1.77 -9.50 -6.90
N TRP A 110 -3.02 -9.30 -6.47
CA TRP A 110 -4.14 -9.92 -7.17
C TRP A 110 -4.33 -9.36 -8.59
N LEU A 111 -4.12 -8.07 -8.81
CA LEU A 111 -4.13 -7.46 -10.14
C LEU A 111 -3.03 -8.04 -11.02
N LYS A 112 -1.79 -8.16 -10.54
CA LYS A 112 -0.65 -8.77 -11.28
C LYS A 112 -0.94 -10.22 -11.68
N ALA A 113 -1.49 -11.02 -10.77
CA ALA A 113 -1.93 -12.38 -11.07
C ALA A 113 -3.02 -12.40 -12.13
N ARG A 114 -3.99 -11.48 -12.09
CA ARG A 114 -5.04 -11.41 -13.12
C ARG A 114 -4.48 -10.98 -14.48
N GLU A 115 -3.54 -10.06 -14.51
CA GLU A 115 -2.86 -9.63 -15.75
C GLU A 115 -2.09 -10.75 -16.42
N THR A 116 -1.52 -11.67 -15.64
CA THR A 116 -0.72 -12.78 -16.16
C THR A 116 -1.57 -14.01 -16.46
N ASP A 117 -2.48 -14.39 -15.56
CA ASP A 117 -3.12 -15.71 -15.57
C ASP A 117 -4.61 -15.67 -15.95
N PHE A 118 -5.28 -14.52 -15.78
CA PHE A 118 -6.74 -14.42 -15.99
C PHE A 118 -7.10 -13.71 -17.30
N TYR A 119 -6.70 -12.45 -17.48
CA TYR A 119 -7.10 -11.63 -18.63
C TYR A 119 -6.66 -12.21 -19.98
N PRO A 120 -5.42 -12.73 -20.14
CA PRO A 120 -4.99 -13.32 -21.41
C PRO A 120 -5.85 -14.49 -21.89
N ASN A 121 -6.57 -15.14 -20.95
CA ASN A 121 -7.44 -16.27 -21.22
C ASN A 121 -8.91 -15.87 -21.41
N GLN A 122 -9.25 -14.58 -21.36
CA GLN A 122 -10.63 -14.12 -21.54
C GLN A 122 -10.99 -13.90 -23.02
N PRO A 123 -12.24 -14.19 -23.42
CA PRO A 123 -12.76 -13.78 -24.72
C PRO A 123 -12.64 -12.26 -24.89
N GLY A 124 -12.12 -11.81 -26.03
CA GLY A 124 -11.94 -10.38 -26.32
C GLY A 124 -10.67 -9.76 -25.71
N TYR A 125 -9.74 -10.56 -25.17
CA TYR A 125 -8.45 -10.04 -24.69
C TYR A 125 -7.68 -9.33 -25.81
N ASP A 126 -7.24 -8.11 -25.54
CA ASP A 126 -6.40 -7.32 -26.45
C ASP A 126 -5.08 -6.95 -25.78
N SER A 127 -4.00 -7.59 -26.23
CA SER A 127 -2.65 -7.36 -25.70
C SER A 127 -2.12 -5.96 -25.97
N ALA A 128 -2.59 -5.28 -27.04
CA ALA A 128 -2.20 -3.90 -27.30
C ALA A 128 -2.75 -2.96 -26.21
N SER A 129 -4.00 -3.17 -25.79
CA SER A 129 -4.63 -2.38 -24.73
C SER A 129 -4.11 -2.66 -23.32
N ALA A 130 -3.44 -3.79 -23.08
CA ALA A 130 -2.83 -4.11 -21.78
C ALA A 130 -1.88 -2.99 -21.32
N SER A 131 -1.06 -2.47 -22.23
CA SER A 131 -0.13 -1.35 -21.97
C SER A 131 -0.80 -0.03 -21.58
N THR A 132 -2.09 0.14 -21.88
CA THR A 132 -2.87 1.36 -21.61
C THR A 132 -3.76 1.26 -20.37
N THR A 133 -3.68 0.14 -19.64
CA THR A 133 -4.50 -0.14 -18.46
C THR A 133 -3.80 0.28 -17.16
N SER A 134 -2.47 0.46 -17.21
CA SER A 134 -1.69 1.07 -16.14
C SER A 134 -1.86 2.60 -16.16
N VAL A 135 -1.84 3.21 -14.97
CA VAL A 135 -1.93 4.67 -14.81
C VAL A 135 -0.64 5.12 -14.15
N SER A 136 0.11 5.98 -14.84
CA SER A 136 1.26 6.64 -14.24
C SER A 136 0.79 7.95 -13.60
N TYR A 137 1.22 8.17 -12.35
CA TYR A 137 1.00 9.43 -11.67
C TYR A 137 2.28 10.26 -11.67
N PRO A 138 2.17 11.60 -11.81
CA PRO A 138 3.33 12.45 -11.68
C PRO A 138 3.92 12.33 -10.27
N ALA A 139 5.24 12.46 -10.17
CA ALA A 139 5.93 12.50 -8.90
C ALA A 139 5.42 13.65 -8.03
N THR A 140 5.14 13.37 -6.76
CA THR A 140 4.72 14.37 -5.80
C THR A 140 5.93 15.24 -5.41
N THR A 141 5.71 16.55 -5.24
CA THR A 141 6.73 17.43 -4.65
C THR A 141 6.73 17.27 -3.13
N PRO A 142 7.83 16.81 -2.50
CA PRO A 142 7.86 16.57 -1.06
C PRO A 142 7.73 17.86 -0.24
N GLN A 143 6.90 17.81 0.81
CA GLN A 143 6.67 18.89 1.76
C GLN A 143 7.40 18.64 3.09
N LEU A 144 7.55 19.67 3.92
CA LEU A 144 8.10 19.49 5.27
C LEU A 144 7.13 18.69 6.14
N LEU A 145 7.67 17.81 6.99
CA LEU A 145 6.87 17.14 8.01
C LEU A 145 6.29 18.15 9.00
N PRO A 146 4.99 18.03 9.35
CA PRO A 146 4.43 18.69 10.52
C PRO A 146 5.25 18.40 11.78
N ASP A 147 5.37 19.37 12.69
CA ASP A 147 6.16 19.24 13.92
C ASP A 147 5.77 18.01 14.77
N ALA A 148 4.50 17.62 14.73
CA ALA A 148 3.99 16.44 15.43
C ALA A 148 4.64 15.13 14.96
N LEU A 149 5.08 15.07 13.69
CA LEU A 149 5.64 13.90 13.03
C LEU A 149 7.18 13.93 12.93
N GLN A 150 7.82 14.98 13.46
CA GLN A 150 9.28 15.09 13.44
C GLN A 150 9.91 14.24 14.58
N GLY A 151 10.78 13.31 14.20
CA GLY A 151 11.65 12.58 15.12
C GLY A 151 12.92 13.35 15.48
N GLN A 152 13.68 12.85 16.44
CA GLN A 152 14.93 13.46 16.88
C GLN A 152 16.14 12.91 16.13
N GLN A 153 16.14 11.60 15.89
CA GLN A 153 17.19 10.89 15.15
C GLN A 153 16.55 9.80 14.29
N TRP A 154 17.32 9.30 13.34
CA TRP A 154 16.91 8.16 12.53
C TRP A 154 18.11 7.29 12.20
N ALA A 155 17.87 6.02 11.88
CA ALA A 155 18.89 5.08 11.42
C ALA A 155 18.30 4.13 10.37
N TYR A 156 19.12 3.75 9.40
CA TYR A 156 18.84 2.60 8.56
C TYR A 156 19.20 1.32 9.30
N VAL A 157 18.35 0.32 9.17
CA VAL A 157 18.52 -1.02 9.75
C VAL A 157 18.07 -2.06 8.74
N ASN A 158 18.39 -3.32 8.99
CA ASN A 158 17.90 -4.44 8.20
C ASN A 158 17.44 -5.54 9.14
N LEU A 159 16.37 -6.23 8.76
CA LEU A 159 15.90 -7.47 9.38
C LEU A 159 15.90 -8.57 8.33
N GLU A 160 16.16 -9.81 8.73
CA GLU A 160 15.85 -10.94 7.84
C GLU A 160 14.33 -11.09 7.72
N ALA A 161 13.84 -11.45 6.54
CA ALA A 161 12.42 -11.63 6.29
C ALA A 161 11.76 -12.59 7.30
N GLN A 162 12.43 -13.69 7.65
CA GLN A 162 11.95 -14.64 8.65
C GLN A 162 11.77 -14.04 10.05
N ALA A 163 12.55 -13.01 10.41
CA ALA A 163 12.40 -12.37 11.72
C ALA A 163 11.03 -11.68 11.86
N LEU A 164 10.42 -11.25 10.75
CA LEU A 164 9.10 -10.64 10.78
C LEU A 164 7.99 -11.64 11.14
N ASP A 165 8.22 -12.96 11.04
CA ASP A 165 7.24 -13.96 11.49
C ASP A 165 7.00 -13.89 13.00
N GLU A 166 8.00 -13.43 13.76
CA GLU A 166 7.96 -13.22 15.22
C GLU A 166 7.28 -11.89 15.60
N MET A 167 6.85 -11.07 14.64
CA MET A 167 6.24 -9.76 14.89
C MET A 167 5.10 -9.75 15.92
N PRO A 168 4.22 -10.77 16.06
CA PRO A 168 3.19 -10.79 17.10
C PRO A 168 3.73 -10.91 18.52
N GLU A 169 4.97 -11.36 18.66
CA GLU A 169 5.65 -11.48 19.95
C GLU A 169 6.31 -10.15 20.35
N TRP A 170 6.45 -9.20 19.40
CA TRP A 170 7.03 -7.90 19.66
C TRP A 170 6.04 -6.97 20.37
N GLU A 171 6.54 -6.15 21.29
CA GLU A 171 5.75 -5.09 21.91
C GLU A 171 5.60 -3.91 20.95
N ILE A 172 4.51 -3.89 20.17
CA ILE A 172 4.17 -2.83 19.21
C ILE A 172 2.88 -2.13 19.64
N ALA A 173 2.94 -0.82 19.92
CA ALA A 173 1.74 -0.05 20.28
C ALA A 173 0.87 0.34 19.06
N PHE A 174 1.50 0.65 17.93
CA PHE A 174 0.84 1.04 16.69
C PHE A 174 1.50 0.36 15.50
N GLY A 175 0.72 -0.17 14.56
CA GLY A 175 1.33 -0.81 13.42
C GLY A 175 0.35 -1.42 12.44
N GLU A 176 0.89 -1.75 11.28
CA GLU A 176 0.18 -2.48 10.25
C GLU A 176 1.19 -3.29 9.44
N ALA A 177 0.82 -4.51 9.06
CA ALA A 177 1.67 -5.38 8.27
C ALA A 177 0.87 -6.26 7.32
N PHE A 178 1.60 -7.03 6.51
CA PHE A 178 1.07 -8.00 5.57
C PHE A 178 1.98 -9.24 5.55
N PRO A 179 1.45 -10.43 5.20
CA PRO A 179 2.26 -11.64 5.08
C PRO A 179 3.24 -11.49 3.92
N LEU A 180 4.53 -11.75 4.17
CA LEU A 180 5.56 -11.72 3.11
C LEU A 180 5.33 -12.78 2.03
N ALA A 181 4.57 -13.83 2.35
CA ALA A 181 4.13 -14.85 1.40
C ALA A 181 3.21 -14.28 0.29
N LEU A 182 2.59 -13.10 0.45
CA LEU A 182 1.88 -12.44 -0.66
C LEU A 182 2.81 -12.11 -1.83
N LEU A 183 4.09 -11.90 -1.53
CA LEU A 183 5.08 -11.40 -2.46
C LEU A 183 6.15 -12.45 -2.77
N ASP A 184 5.99 -13.70 -2.34
CA ASP A 184 6.99 -14.77 -2.50
C ASP A 184 8.41 -14.32 -2.13
N ILE A 185 8.57 -13.70 -0.96
CA ILE A 185 9.86 -13.23 -0.44
C ILE A 185 10.59 -14.40 0.22
N ASP A 186 11.86 -14.59 -0.13
CA ASP A 186 12.70 -15.61 0.51
C ASP A 186 12.94 -15.26 1.99
N PRO A 187 12.80 -16.19 2.95
CA PRO A 187 12.97 -15.94 4.38
C PRO A 187 14.34 -15.34 4.78
N GLN A 188 15.39 -15.55 3.98
CA GLN A 188 16.72 -14.98 4.22
C GLN A 188 16.91 -13.60 3.56
N THR A 189 15.90 -13.10 2.84
CA THR A 189 15.96 -11.77 2.22
C THR A 189 16.11 -10.70 3.31
N SER A 190 17.12 -9.84 3.16
CA SER A 190 17.28 -8.66 3.99
C SER A 190 16.20 -7.64 3.67
N ILE A 191 15.27 -7.41 4.60
CA ILE A 191 14.26 -6.37 4.54
C ILE A 191 14.84 -5.09 5.15
N PRO A 192 15.09 -4.05 4.35
CA PRO A 192 15.60 -2.81 4.87
C PRO A 192 14.53 -2.05 5.63
N GLY A 193 14.94 -1.24 6.60
CA GLY A 193 14.04 -0.41 7.37
C GLY A 193 14.65 0.90 7.81
N LEU A 194 13.76 1.79 8.24
CA LEU A 194 14.10 3.06 8.87
C LEU A 194 13.54 3.06 10.29
N ILE A 195 14.40 3.28 11.29
CA ILE A 195 13.96 3.56 12.66
C ILE A 195 14.04 5.06 12.91
N ILE A 196 12.96 5.63 13.44
CA ILE A 196 12.91 7.00 13.97
C ILE A 196 12.99 6.93 15.50
N TYR A 197 13.94 7.64 16.09
CA TYR A 197 14.08 7.76 17.54
C TYR A 197 13.50 9.08 18.03
N SER A 198 12.74 9.02 19.12
CA SER A 198 12.15 10.20 19.73
C SER A 198 11.75 9.98 21.18
N SER A 199 12.11 10.89 22.08
CA SER A 199 11.60 10.89 23.47
C SER A 199 10.07 10.95 23.58
N ARG A 200 9.39 11.31 22.49
CA ARG A 200 7.92 11.34 22.32
C ARG A 200 7.45 10.26 21.32
N ALA A 201 8.08 9.08 21.34
CA ALA A 201 7.82 7.97 20.43
C ALA A 201 6.35 7.55 20.35
N VAL A 202 5.68 7.31 21.49
CA VAL A 202 4.26 6.89 21.51
C VAL A 202 3.33 7.95 20.91
N PRO A 203 3.39 9.25 21.31
CA PRO A 203 2.66 10.30 20.63
C PRO A 203 2.96 10.36 19.12
N LEU A 204 4.24 10.29 18.72
CA LEU A 204 4.64 10.36 17.32
C LEU A 204 4.04 9.19 16.51
N ALA A 205 4.06 7.97 17.06
CA ALA A 205 3.47 6.80 16.45
C ALA A 205 1.94 6.92 16.32
N ALA A 206 1.26 7.42 17.36
CA ALA A 206 -0.18 7.67 17.31
C ALA A 206 -0.55 8.69 16.21
N TRP A 207 0.24 9.76 16.04
CA TRP A 207 0.07 10.71 14.94
C TRP A 207 0.33 10.06 13.57
N MET A 208 1.35 9.22 13.45
CA MET A 208 1.64 8.47 12.21
C MET A 208 0.54 7.48 11.85
N SER A 209 -0.12 6.83 12.81
CA SER A 209 -1.31 5.99 12.55
C SER A 209 -2.50 6.77 12.00
N GLY A 210 -2.51 8.10 12.14
CA GLY A 210 -3.55 8.96 11.57
C GLY A 210 -3.36 9.27 10.09
N ILE A 211 -2.24 8.88 9.49
CA ILE A 211 -1.97 9.05 8.06
C ILE A 211 -1.79 7.70 7.38
N GLU A 212 -2.20 7.60 6.13
CA GLU A 212 -2.08 6.38 5.34
C GLU A 212 -0.66 6.22 4.82
N LEU A 213 0.24 5.58 5.58
CA LEU A 213 1.62 5.37 5.16
C LEU A 213 1.67 4.49 3.90
N ALA A 214 2.40 4.93 2.88
CA ALA A 214 2.60 4.16 1.65
C ALA A 214 3.98 3.51 1.62
N TYR A 215 5.03 4.33 1.56
CA TYR A 215 6.42 3.85 1.50
C TYR A 215 7.41 4.95 1.87
N VAL A 216 8.61 4.54 2.23
CA VAL A 216 9.80 5.39 2.42
C VAL A 216 10.66 5.32 1.16
N LYS A 217 11.15 6.46 0.70
CA LYS A 217 11.98 6.58 -0.51
C LYS A 217 13.15 7.53 -0.31
N ALA A 218 14.36 7.04 -0.59
CA ALA A 218 15.54 7.85 -0.76
C ALA A 218 15.65 8.32 -2.22
N THR A 219 15.78 9.63 -2.40
CA THR A 219 15.96 10.28 -3.70
C THR A 219 17.32 10.96 -3.75
N PHE A 220 18.00 10.85 -4.88
CA PHE A 220 19.36 11.36 -5.06
C PHE A 220 19.37 12.47 -6.11
N GLY A 221 20.17 13.50 -5.86
CA GLY A 221 20.21 14.71 -6.68
C GLY A 221 20.46 15.94 -5.80
N THR A 222 20.14 17.12 -6.31
CA THR A 222 20.25 18.37 -5.55
C THR A 222 18.84 18.91 -5.31
N PRO A 223 18.24 18.69 -4.13
CA PRO A 223 18.76 18.01 -2.93
C PRO A 223 18.45 16.50 -2.84
N ALA A 224 19.36 15.74 -2.22
CA ALA A 224 19.16 14.33 -1.88
C ALA A 224 18.38 14.23 -0.55
N ARG A 225 17.35 13.39 -0.52
CA ARG A 225 16.36 13.37 0.57
C ARG A 225 15.83 11.97 0.84
N LEU A 226 15.51 11.74 2.11
CA LEU A 226 14.64 10.65 2.53
C LEU A 226 13.21 11.20 2.67
N THR A 227 12.26 10.52 2.07
CA THR A 227 10.85 10.93 2.02
C THR A 227 9.93 9.82 2.48
N LEU A 228 8.82 10.18 3.12
CA LEU A 228 7.70 9.32 3.45
C LEU A 228 6.54 9.68 2.54
N GLU A 229 6.08 8.74 1.74
CA GLU A 229 4.87 8.90 0.94
C GLU A 229 3.65 8.41 1.71
N SER A 230 2.53 9.14 1.59
CA SER A 230 1.29 8.80 2.28
C SER A 230 0.03 9.12 1.47
N GLY A 231 -1.08 8.50 1.82
CA GLY A 231 -2.37 8.65 1.14
C GLY A 231 -2.26 8.35 -0.34
N ALA A 232 -3.10 9.03 -1.12
CA ALA A 232 -3.07 8.90 -2.57
C ALA A 232 -1.85 9.58 -3.21
N SER A 233 -1.39 10.73 -2.70
CA SER A 233 -0.46 11.60 -3.42
C SER A 233 0.44 12.47 -2.57
N ASP A 234 0.55 12.26 -1.27
CA ASP A 234 1.37 13.12 -0.41
C ASP A 234 2.78 12.56 -0.25
N ALA A 235 3.75 13.44 -0.04
CA ALA A 235 5.14 13.11 0.20
C ALA A 235 5.73 14.09 1.22
N TRP A 236 6.42 13.55 2.22
CA TRP A 236 6.95 14.29 3.36
C TRP A 236 8.45 14.08 3.49
N ILE A 237 9.20 15.15 3.73
CA ILE A 237 10.66 15.08 3.92
C ILE A 237 10.93 14.57 5.34
N LEU A 238 11.45 13.35 5.45
CA LEU A 238 11.91 12.77 6.72
C LEU A 238 13.28 13.32 7.10
N ALA A 239 14.21 13.38 6.13
CA ALA A 239 15.57 13.83 6.34
C ALA A 239 16.23 14.35 5.05
N GLN A 240 17.20 15.25 5.20
CA GLN A 240 18.14 15.59 4.12
C GLN A 240 19.32 14.61 4.15
N LEU A 241 19.72 14.09 2.99
CA LEU A 241 20.91 13.25 2.85
C LEU A 241 22.10 14.13 2.46
N SER A 242 22.50 14.99 3.40
CA SER A 242 23.39 16.13 3.14
C SER A 242 24.86 15.77 2.91
N ASN A 243 25.28 14.54 3.25
CA ASN A 243 26.67 14.12 3.13
C ASN A 243 26.83 12.81 2.33
N PRO A 244 28.01 12.51 1.78
CA PRO A 244 28.23 11.32 0.97
C PRO A 244 27.92 10.00 1.67
N GLN A 245 28.14 9.92 3.00
CA GLN A 245 27.87 8.71 3.78
C GLN A 245 26.36 8.41 3.82
N THR A 246 25.54 9.38 4.25
CA THR A 246 24.07 9.23 4.30
C THR A 246 23.46 9.00 2.93
N GLN A 247 24.05 9.54 1.86
CA GLN A 247 23.64 9.22 0.49
C GLN A 247 24.01 7.78 0.09
N GLN A 248 25.17 7.28 0.50
CA GLN A 248 25.55 5.89 0.23
C GLN A 248 24.68 4.90 1.01
N GLU A 249 24.38 5.19 2.27
CA GLU A 249 23.43 4.39 3.07
C GLU A 249 22.04 4.40 2.44
N GLY A 250 21.55 5.55 1.97
CA GLY A 250 20.31 5.65 1.22
C GLY A 250 20.32 4.81 -0.06
N LYS A 251 21.43 4.78 -0.81
CA LYS A 251 21.56 3.92 -2.01
C LYS A 251 21.50 2.44 -1.64
N ASN A 252 22.15 2.06 -0.54
CA ASN A 252 22.12 0.68 -0.05
C ASN A 252 20.69 0.29 0.39
N PHE A 253 19.97 1.20 1.05
CA PHE A 253 18.56 1.02 1.42
C PHE A 253 17.68 0.79 0.19
N GLU A 254 17.79 1.63 -0.84
CA GLU A 254 17.00 1.47 -2.08
C GLU A 254 17.37 0.18 -2.83
N GLN A 255 18.65 -0.21 -2.85
CA GLN A 255 19.08 -1.47 -3.47
C GLN A 255 18.53 -2.68 -2.72
N ALA A 256 18.60 -2.69 -1.39
CA ALA A 256 18.02 -3.76 -0.57
C ALA A 256 16.49 -3.83 -0.76
N LYS A 257 15.83 -2.67 -0.85
CA LYS A 257 14.38 -2.58 -1.05
C LYS A 257 13.97 -3.17 -2.40
N GLN A 258 14.74 -2.90 -3.46
CA GLN A 258 14.54 -3.54 -4.78
C GLN A 258 14.70 -5.07 -4.72
N ASN A 259 15.74 -5.56 -4.03
CA ASN A 259 15.96 -6.99 -3.83
C ASN A 259 14.81 -7.65 -3.03
N ALA A 260 14.17 -6.89 -2.15
CA ALA A 260 13.00 -7.28 -1.37
C ALA A 260 11.66 -6.96 -2.08
N LYS A 261 11.65 -6.78 -3.41
CA LYS A 261 10.43 -6.48 -4.21
C LYS A 261 9.64 -5.26 -3.71
N GLY A 262 10.35 -4.24 -3.24
CA GLY A 262 9.77 -3.01 -2.69
C GLY A 262 9.47 -3.06 -1.20
N VAL A 263 9.56 -4.23 -0.55
CA VAL A 263 9.26 -4.41 0.87
C VAL A 263 10.33 -3.76 1.73
N HIS A 264 9.88 -3.00 2.72
CA HIS A 264 10.70 -2.36 3.73
C HIS A 264 9.83 -2.04 4.95
N PHE A 265 10.42 -1.53 6.04
CA PHE A 265 9.65 -1.12 7.20
C PHE A 265 10.01 0.28 7.72
N LEU A 266 9.06 0.87 8.43
CA LEU A 266 9.25 2.09 9.21
C LEU A 266 8.91 1.78 10.67
N ALA A 267 9.83 2.09 11.57
CA ALA A 267 9.66 1.85 12.99
C ALA A 267 9.94 3.12 13.81
N ILE A 268 9.35 3.19 15.00
CA ILE A 268 9.54 4.29 15.95
C ILE A 268 9.88 3.71 17.32
N GLN A 269 10.95 4.20 17.91
CA GLN A 269 11.38 3.83 19.25
C GLN A 269 11.72 5.06 20.09
N SER A 270 11.75 4.92 21.42
CA SER A 270 12.18 6.00 22.32
C SER A 270 13.65 6.35 22.10
N ASP A 271 14.48 5.32 21.96
CA ASP A 271 15.93 5.39 21.86
C ASP A 271 16.49 4.05 21.31
N PRO A 272 17.78 4.01 20.93
CA PRO A 272 18.40 2.82 20.31
C PRO A 272 18.53 1.58 21.21
N GLN A 273 18.26 1.66 22.51
CA GLN A 273 18.31 0.53 23.44
C GLN A 273 16.91 0.00 23.79
N SER A 274 15.85 0.59 23.22
CA SER A 274 14.48 0.14 23.44
C SER A 274 14.27 -1.24 22.84
N GLU A 275 13.73 -2.16 23.65
CA GLU A 275 13.28 -3.48 23.21
C GLU A 275 11.82 -3.47 22.71
N SER A 276 11.13 -2.34 22.83
CA SER A 276 9.75 -2.14 22.35
C SER A 276 9.69 -1.15 21.18
N PHE A 277 8.62 -1.26 20.38
CA PHE A 277 8.29 -0.33 19.30
C PHE A 277 7.06 0.48 19.67
N ALA A 278 7.20 1.81 19.67
CA ALA A 278 6.04 2.67 19.71
C ALA A 278 5.22 2.54 18.43
N GLY A 279 5.88 2.36 17.28
CA GLY A 279 5.23 2.13 16.00
C GLY A 279 6.04 1.19 15.11
N PHE A 280 5.38 0.32 14.35
CA PHE A 280 6.02 -0.52 13.34
C PHE A 280 5.07 -0.77 12.15
N TRP A 281 5.49 -0.35 10.96
CA TRP A 281 4.73 -0.56 9.72
C TRP A 281 5.58 -1.27 8.69
N LEU A 282 5.07 -2.40 8.20
CA LEU A 282 5.62 -3.05 7.01
C LEU A 282 4.99 -2.39 5.79
N LEU A 283 5.82 -1.95 4.85
CA LEU A 283 5.45 -1.13 3.71
C LEU A 283 5.95 -1.76 2.40
N GLN A 284 5.35 -1.40 1.28
CA GLN A 284 5.80 -1.79 -0.04
C GLN A 284 5.77 -0.59 -0.99
N GLU A 285 6.88 -0.33 -1.68
CA GLU A 285 6.86 0.52 -2.86
C GLU A 285 6.54 -0.33 -4.08
N ASP A 286 5.33 -0.17 -4.62
CA ASP A 286 4.95 -0.80 -5.88
C ASP A 286 5.66 -0.14 -7.07
N HIS A 287 6.11 -0.96 -8.01
CA HIS A 287 6.79 -0.55 -9.25
C HIS A 287 5.83 -0.38 -10.42
#